data_AF-A0A1G6CTT8-F1
#
_entry.id   AF-A0A1G6CTT8-F1
#
_cell.length_a   1.000
_cell.length_b   1.000
_cell.length_c   1.000
_cell.angle_alpha   90.00
_cell.angle_beta   90.00
_cell.angle_gamma   90.00
#
_symmetry.space_group_name_H-M   'P 1'
#
loop_
_entity.id
_entity.type
_entity.pdbx_description
1 polymer ?
#
loop_
_entity_poly.entity_id
_entity_poly.type
_entity_poly.pdbx_seq_one_letter_code
_entity_poly.pdbx_strand_id
1 'polypeptide(L)'
;MSPNYLKRHGYDPQIKEHILFVKGAEQYQVGECAIMTLPSTDCGVAFVVCCEGKRIYHGGDLNWWTWPDDSTKEREEMALKYKTYLKPVEGVLFDVAFVPFDFRIGEASTWGMRYFLEIASARHLFPMHFWRRYEVLKDMKRTYDFYWSNAVVHEITKENESFVL
;
A
#
# COMPACT_ATOMS: atom_id res chain seq x y z
N MET A 1 7.78 -3.56 -20.56
CA MET A 1 7.91 -5.01 -20.88
C MET A 1 8.50 -5.19 -22.28
N SER A 2 9.65 -5.85 -22.42
CA SER A 2 10.37 -5.93 -23.70
C SER A 2 9.73 -6.96 -24.66
N PRO A 3 9.84 -6.80 -25.99
CA PRO A 3 9.42 -7.82 -26.95
C PRO A 3 10.06 -9.19 -26.69
N ASN A 4 11.33 -9.20 -26.26
CA ASN A 4 12.06 -10.43 -25.93
C ASN A 4 11.49 -11.14 -24.70
N TYR A 5 11.01 -10.39 -23.69
CA TYR A 5 10.34 -10.98 -22.52
C TYR A 5 9.05 -11.70 -22.93
N LEU A 6 8.21 -11.04 -23.75
CA LEU A 6 6.94 -11.62 -24.23
C LEU A 6 7.18 -12.89 -25.04
N LYS A 7 8.09 -12.84 -26.01
CA LYS A 7 8.46 -14.00 -26.84
C LYS A 7 8.99 -15.16 -26.00
N ARG A 8 9.86 -14.88 -25.02
CA ARG A 8 10.44 -15.91 -24.14
C ARG A 8 9.39 -16.61 -23.28
N HIS A 9 8.30 -15.94 -22.93
CA HIS A 9 7.25 -16.47 -22.06
C HIS A 9 5.98 -16.87 -22.82
N GLY A 10 6.01 -16.88 -24.16
CA GLY A 10 4.87 -17.31 -24.98
C GLY A 10 3.68 -16.34 -25.02
N TYR A 11 3.88 -15.07 -24.64
CA TYR A 11 2.83 -14.06 -24.72
C TYR A 11 2.76 -13.45 -26.12
N ASP A 12 1.53 -13.27 -26.62
CA ASP A 12 1.26 -12.52 -27.84
C ASP A 12 1.75 -11.07 -27.67
N PRO A 13 2.61 -10.53 -28.57
CA PRO A 13 3.02 -9.13 -28.55
C PRO A 13 1.87 -8.12 -28.51
N GLN A 14 0.69 -8.46 -29.05
CA GLN A 14 -0.51 -7.62 -29.03
C GLN A 14 -1.01 -7.31 -27.62
N ILE A 15 -0.63 -8.11 -26.60
CA ILE A 15 -0.98 -7.83 -25.21
C ILE A 15 -0.53 -6.43 -24.77
N LYS A 16 0.51 -5.87 -25.40
CA LYS A 16 0.97 -4.50 -25.13
C LYS A 16 -0.09 -3.44 -25.38
N GLU A 17 -1.00 -3.66 -26.32
CA GLU A 17 -2.09 -2.74 -26.64
C GLU A 17 -3.13 -2.67 -25.50
N HIS A 18 -3.13 -3.68 -24.62
CA HIS A 18 -3.99 -3.77 -23.45
C HIS A 18 -3.27 -3.43 -22.14
N ILE A 19 -2.03 -2.94 -22.20
CA ILE A 19 -1.26 -2.55 -21.01
C ILE A 19 -1.21 -1.03 -20.89
N LEU A 20 -1.78 -0.53 -19.80
CA LEU A 20 -1.56 0.83 -19.35
C LEU A 20 -0.35 0.88 -18.42
N PHE A 21 0.73 1.53 -18.85
CA PHE A 21 1.86 1.83 -17.98
C PHE A 21 1.57 3.10 -17.19
N VAL A 22 1.68 3.01 -15.87
CA VAL A 22 1.40 4.12 -14.96
C VAL A 22 2.68 4.63 -14.29
N LYS A 23 2.67 5.90 -13.90
CA LYS A 23 3.71 6.57 -13.12
C LYS A 23 3.12 7.09 -11.82
N GLY A 24 3.96 7.40 -10.84
CA GLY A 24 3.49 8.04 -9.60
C GLY A 24 3.04 9.47 -9.84
N ALA A 25 2.09 9.94 -9.04
CA ALA A 25 1.51 11.29 -9.11
C ALA A 25 0.78 11.59 -10.43
N GLU A 26 0.10 10.60 -11.00
CA GLU A 26 -0.74 10.75 -12.19
C GLU A 26 -2.17 10.27 -11.93
N GLN A 27 -3.09 10.62 -12.85
CA GLN A 27 -4.48 10.20 -12.82
C GLN A 27 -4.84 9.48 -14.11
N TYR A 28 -5.68 8.45 -14.00
CA TYR A 28 -6.10 7.59 -15.10
C TYR A 28 -7.60 7.28 -14.98
N GLN A 29 -8.22 7.01 -16.12
CA GLN A 29 -9.58 6.46 -16.20
C GLN A 29 -9.51 5.10 -16.90
N VAL A 30 -10.06 4.05 -16.26
CA VAL A 30 -10.14 2.70 -16.82
C VAL A 30 -11.56 2.18 -16.62
N GLY A 31 -12.37 2.17 -17.68
CA GLY A 31 -13.81 1.92 -17.55
C GLY A 31 -14.46 2.94 -16.61
N GLU A 32 -15.19 2.46 -15.61
CA GLU A 32 -15.82 3.29 -14.57
C GLU A 32 -14.86 3.66 -13.42
N CYS A 33 -13.62 3.15 -13.43
CA CYS A 33 -12.64 3.40 -12.38
C CYS A 33 -11.86 4.70 -12.63
N ALA A 34 -11.98 5.66 -11.70
CA ALA A 34 -11.04 6.78 -11.60
C ALA A 34 -9.88 6.38 -10.69
N ILE A 35 -8.65 6.44 -11.21
CA ILE A 35 -7.44 5.98 -10.52
C ILE A 35 -6.49 7.16 -10.36
N MET A 36 -6.03 7.40 -9.14
CA MET A 36 -4.89 8.27 -8.84
C MET A 36 -3.74 7.40 -8.33
N THR A 37 -2.53 7.61 -8.82
CA THR A 37 -1.33 6.92 -8.35
C THR A 37 -0.49 7.84 -7.46
N LEU A 38 0.14 7.27 -6.43
CA LEU A 38 1.16 7.95 -5.63
C LEU A 38 2.53 7.35 -5.95
N PRO A 39 3.62 8.13 -5.90
CA PRO A 39 4.96 7.57 -6.00
C PRO A 39 5.22 6.57 -4.87
N SER A 40 6.01 5.53 -5.14
CA SER A 40 6.45 4.57 -4.11
C SER A 40 7.77 5.00 -3.47
N THR A 41 7.97 4.64 -2.21
CA THR A 41 9.26 4.82 -1.52
C THR A 41 10.27 3.75 -1.90
N ASP A 42 9.81 2.58 -2.37
CA ASP A 42 10.63 1.44 -2.81
C ASP A 42 10.40 1.13 -4.29
N CYS A 43 9.36 0.36 -4.64
CA CYS A 43 9.06 -0.04 -6.02
C CYS A 43 7.62 0.28 -6.45
N GLY A 44 7.43 0.60 -7.74
CA GLY A 44 6.11 0.78 -8.35
C GLY A 44 5.40 2.06 -7.92
N VAL A 45 4.08 1.95 -7.68
CA VAL A 45 3.19 3.04 -7.25
C VAL A 45 2.21 2.52 -6.20
N ALA A 46 1.70 3.42 -5.37
CA ALA A 46 0.46 3.16 -4.62
C ALA A 46 -0.74 3.62 -5.44
N PHE A 47 -1.92 3.06 -5.16
CA PHE A 47 -3.15 3.35 -5.89
C PHE A 47 -4.23 3.90 -4.95
N VAL A 48 -4.91 4.93 -5.42
CA VAL A 48 -6.22 5.37 -4.95
C VAL A 48 -7.20 5.11 -6.08
N VAL A 49 -8.14 4.19 -5.86
CA VAL A 49 -9.14 3.79 -6.84
C VAL A 49 -10.52 4.21 -6.35
N CYS A 50 -11.20 5.02 -7.15
CA CYS A 50 -12.60 5.35 -6.99
C CYS A 50 -13.41 4.57 -8.03
N CYS A 51 -14.29 3.69 -7.56
CA CYS A 51 -15.16 2.90 -8.44
C CYS A 51 -16.48 2.63 -7.72
N GLU A 52 -17.61 2.72 -8.44
CA GLU A 52 -18.95 2.44 -7.89
C GLU A 52 -19.26 3.19 -6.57
N GLY A 53 -18.79 4.44 -6.46
CA GLY A 53 -18.95 5.27 -5.26
C GLY A 53 -18.10 4.83 -4.05
N LYS A 54 -17.21 3.85 -4.21
CA LYS A 54 -16.26 3.38 -3.20
C LYS A 54 -14.87 3.94 -3.44
N ARG A 55 -14.14 4.21 -2.37
CA ARG A 55 -12.74 4.66 -2.40
C ARG A 55 -11.83 3.61 -1.77
N ILE A 56 -10.91 3.08 -2.55
CA ILE A 56 -9.97 2.03 -2.17
C ILE A 56 -8.54 2.58 -2.22
N TYR A 57 -7.79 2.43 -1.14
CA TYR A 57 -6.35 2.66 -1.10
C TYR A 57 -5.60 1.33 -1.17
N HIS A 58 -4.57 1.25 -2.01
CA HIS A 58 -3.65 0.13 -2.03
C HIS A 58 -2.21 0.65 -2.04
N GLY A 59 -1.50 0.46 -0.92
CA GLY A 59 -0.17 1.04 -0.71
C GLY A 59 0.91 0.54 -1.66
N GLY A 60 0.75 -0.65 -2.26
CA GLY A 60 1.84 -1.25 -3.02
C GLY A 60 3.07 -1.37 -2.11
N ASP A 61 4.20 -0.79 -2.52
CA ASP A 61 5.41 -0.71 -1.69
C ASP A 61 5.67 0.70 -1.13
N LEU A 62 4.66 1.58 -1.13
CA LEU A 62 4.74 2.86 -0.45
C LEU A 62 4.61 2.64 1.07
N ASN A 63 5.74 2.65 1.76
CA ASN A 63 5.81 2.51 3.21
C ASN A 63 6.94 3.36 3.81
N TRP A 64 6.95 3.48 5.14
CA TRP A 64 8.06 4.02 5.91
C TRP A 64 9.12 2.94 6.13
N TRP A 65 9.99 2.73 5.15
CA TRP A 65 11.04 1.69 5.16
C TRP A 65 12.29 2.11 5.94
N THR A 66 12.16 2.23 7.26
CA THR A 66 13.31 2.48 8.15
C THR A 66 13.84 1.17 8.71
N TRP A 67 15.07 0.80 8.34
CA TRP A 67 15.74 -0.42 8.78
C TRP A 67 16.55 -0.20 10.07
N PRO A 68 16.80 -1.27 10.87
CA PRO A 68 17.57 -1.16 12.11
C PRO A 68 18.99 -0.60 11.93
N ASP A 69 19.61 -0.83 10.78
CA ASP A 69 20.97 -0.41 10.43
C ASP A 69 21.04 0.94 9.68
N ASP A 70 19.90 1.57 9.37
CA ASP A 70 19.87 2.89 8.75
C ASP A 70 20.54 3.94 9.65
N SER A 71 21.38 4.77 9.04
CA SER A 71 21.92 5.99 9.64
C SER A 71 20.82 7.00 9.93
N THR A 72 21.07 7.96 10.83
CA THR A 72 20.12 9.05 11.15
C THR A 72 19.64 9.77 9.89
N LYS A 73 20.55 10.02 8.94
CA LYS A 73 20.24 10.69 7.69
C LYS A 73 19.27 9.86 6.82
N GLU A 74 19.52 8.57 6.66
CA GLU A 74 18.64 7.68 5.88
C GLU A 74 17.23 7.61 6.48
N ARG A 75 17.14 7.57 7.81
CA ARG A 75 15.85 7.58 8.54
C ARG A 75 15.06 8.87 8.30
N GLU A 76 15.74 10.02 8.38
CA GLU A 76 15.13 11.33 8.14
C GLU A 76 14.69 11.49 6.67
N GLU A 77 15.51 11.05 5.72
CA GLU A 77 15.19 11.07 4.30
C GLU A 77 13.98 10.16 3.99
N MET A 78 13.93 8.96 4.55
CA MET A 78 12.80 8.04 4.41
C MET A 78 11.52 8.63 4.99
N ALA A 79 11.59 9.18 6.20
CA ALA A 79 10.47 9.85 6.83
C ALA A 79 9.93 11.00 5.96
N LEU A 80 10.80 11.88 5.50
CA LEU A 80 10.42 13.01 4.65
C LEU A 80 9.78 12.53 3.34
N LYS A 81 10.38 11.52 2.69
CA LYS A 81 9.90 10.96 1.43
C LYS A 81 8.50 10.34 1.58
N TYR A 82 8.31 9.48 2.58
CA TYR A 82 7.02 8.84 2.85
C TYR A 82 5.93 9.86 3.15
N LYS A 83 6.20 10.82 4.05
CA LYS A 83 5.25 11.89 4.41
C LYS A 83 4.86 12.75 3.21
N THR A 84 5.84 13.08 2.36
CA THR A 84 5.60 13.87 1.14
C THR A 84 4.71 13.12 0.16
N TYR A 85 4.96 11.83 -0.06
CA TYR A 85 4.22 11.03 -1.04
C TYR A 85 2.79 10.69 -0.60
N LEU A 86 2.54 10.66 0.71
CA LEU A 86 1.20 10.49 1.26
C LEU A 86 0.37 11.77 1.37
N LYS A 87 0.98 12.95 1.22
CA LYS A 87 0.26 14.23 1.30
C LYS A 87 -1.03 14.31 0.46
N PRO A 88 -1.09 13.75 -0.77
CA PRO A 88 -2.32 13.80 -1.57
C PRO A 88 -3.52 13.02 -0.98
N VAL A 89 -3.32 12.18 0.03
CA VAL A 89 -4.41 11.44 0.70
C VAL A 89 -4.73 11.97 2.10
N GLU A 90 -4.14 13.10 2.50
CA GLU A 90 -4.46 13.77 3.75
C GLU A 90 -5.95 14.16 3.81
N GLY A 91 -6.61 13.86 4.92
CA GLY A 91 -8.04 14.09 5.15
C GLY A 91 -8.98 13.17 4.38
N VAL A 92 -8.46 12.19 3.63
CA VAL A 92 -9.28 11.27 2.84
C VAL A 92 -9.83 10.14 3.71
N LEU A 93 -11.14 9.88 3.58
CA LEU A 93 -11.77 8.64 4.06
C LEU A 93 -11.82 7.58 2.94
N PHE A 94 -11.23 6.43 3.22
CA PHE A 94 -11.29 5.22 2.39
C PHE A 94 -12.33 4.24 2.94
N ASP A 95 -13.06 3.56 2.05
CA ASP A 95 -13.86 2.40 2.43
C ASP A 95 -12.95 1.23 2.79
N VAL A 96 -11.90 1.02 1.99
CA VAL A 96 -10.92 -0.06 2.18
C VAL A 96 -9.51 0.48 1.95
N ALA A 97 -8.58 0.15 2.83
CA ALA A 97 -7.16 0.46 2.68
C ALA A 97 -6.30 -0.78 2.87
N PHE A 98 -5.43 -1.08 1.90
CA PHE A 98 -4.37 -2.07 2.04
C PHE A 98 -3.05 -1.35 2.32
N VAL A 99 -2.46 -1.58 3.48
CA VAL A 99 -1.30 -0.83 3.97
C VAL A 99 -0.15 -1.77 4.32
N PRO A 100 1.08 -1.52 3.85
CA PRO A 100 2.24 -2.33 4.23
C PRO A 100 2.44 -2.44 5.74
N PHE A 101 2.71 -3.67 6.17
CA PHE A 101 3.17 -4.04 7.52
C PHE A 101 4.26 -5.09 7.37
N ASP A 102 5.48 -4.73 7.73
CA ASP A 102 6.62 -5.62 7.60
C ASP A 102 7.30 -5.82 8.95
N PHE A 103 7.21 -7.02 9.51
CA PHE A 103 7.82 -7.34 10.80
C PHE A 103 9.37 -7.34 10.75
N ARG A 104 9.97 -7.41 9.56
CA ARG A 104 11.44 -7.49 9.38
C ARG A 104 12.15 -6.17 9.70
N ILE A 105 11.45 -5.03 9.60
CA ILE A 105 11.99 -3.71 9.94
C ILE A 105 11.91 -3.39 11.45
N GLY A 106 11.54 -4.38 12.28
CA GLY A 106 11.60 -4.29 13.74
C GLY A 106 10.64 -3.25 14.31
N GLU A 107 11.17 -2.32 15.13
CA GLU A 107 10.37 -1.30 15.82
C GLU A 107 9.61 -0.38 14.86
N ALA A 108 10.12 -0.21 13.63
CA ALA A 108 9.49 0.61 12.60
C ALA A 108 8.33 -0.08 11.85
N SER A 109 8.06 -1.36 12.14
CA SER A 109 7.09 -2.21 11.41
C SER A 109 5.70 -1.61 11.25
N THR A 110 5.27 -0.78 12.21
CA THR A 110 3.95 -0.11 12.17
C THR A 110 4.01 1.39 11.87
N TRP A 111 5.20 2.00 11.73
CA TRP A 111 5.32 3.46 11.60
C TRP A 111 4.57 4.00 10.38
N GLY A 112 4.73 3.33 9.22
CA GLY A 112 4.04 3.73 8.01
C GLY A 112 2.52 3.64 8.13
N MET A 113 2.02 2.53 8.71
CA MET A 113 0.59 2.32 8.95
C MET A 113 0.00 3.32 9.94
N ARG A 114 0.72 3.59 11.05
CA ARG A 114 0.29 4.57 12.05
C ARG A 114 0.22 5.98 11.46
N TYR A 115 1.25 6.39 10.72
CA TYR A 115 1.23 7.70 10.07
C TYR A 115 0.13 7.81 9.00
N PHE A 116 -0.12 6.75 8.23
CA PHE A 116 -1.25 6.71 7.30
C PHE A 116 -2.58 6.97 8.01
N LEU A 117 -2.83 6.30 9.15
CA LEU A 117 -4.05 6.48 9.95
C LEU A 117 -4.12 7.83 10.68
N GLU A 118 -2.99 8.51 10.87
CA GLU A 118 -2.93 9.85 11.47
C GLU A 118 -3.44 10.92 10.48
N ILE A 119 -3.02 10.82 9.22
CA ILE A 119 -3.35 11.84 8.21
C ILE A 119 -4.58 11.48 7.36
N ALA A 120 -4.95 10.20 7.28
CA ALA A 120 -6.04 9.68 6.49
C ALA A 120 -6.88 8.69 7.32
N SER A 121 -8.08 8.36 6.85
CA SER A 121 -8.98 7.44 7.52
C SER A 121 -9.34 6.27 6.62
N ALA A 122 -9.55 5.10 7.21
CA ALA A 122 -10.09 3.94 6.53
C ALA A 122 -11.19 3.31 7.40
N ARG A 123 -12.28 2.83 6.78
CA ARG A 123 -13.28 2.03 7.51
C ARG A 123 -12.76 0.63 7.77
N HIS A 124 -12.16 0.01 6.75
CA HIS A 124 -11.52 -1.29 6.83
C HIS A 124 -10.05 -1.18 6.40
N LEU A 125 -9.14 -1.61 7.25
CA LEU A 125 -7.71 -1.64 6.95
C LEU A 125 -7.21 -3.08 6.93
N PHE A 126 -6.52 -3.44 5.85
CA PHE A 126 -5.87 -4.72 5.66
C PHE A 126 -4.36 -4.52 5.65
N PRO A 127 -3.64 -5.06 6.64
CA PRO A 127 -2.18 -5.16 6.56
C PRO A 127 -1.79 -5.97 5.33
N MET A 128 -0.65 -5.67 4.72
CA MET A 128 0.01 -6.50 3.70
C MET A 128 1.52 -6.58 3.97
N HIS A 129 2.35 -7.12 3.07
CA HIS A 129 3.82 -7.19 3.23
C HIS A 129 4.38 -8.08 4.36
N PHE A 130 3.58 -9.00 4.90
CA PHE A 130 4.00 -9.91 5.98
C PHE A 130 4.35 -11.35 5.52
N TRP A 131 4.56 -11.58 4.22
CA TRP A 131 5.20 -12.81 3.68
C TRP A 131 4.58 -14.15 4.13
N ARG A 132 3.24 -14.24 4.14
CA ARG A 132 2.48 -15.42 4.62
C ARG A 132 2.72 -15.79 6.10
N ARG A 133 3.31 -14.88 6.89
CA ARG A 133 3.48 -15.01 8.34
C ARG A 133 2.25 -14.45 9.05
N TYR A 134 1.10 -15.09 8.88
CA TYR A 134 -0.19 -14.57 9.38
C TYR A 134 -0.22 -14.35 10.90
N GLU A 135 0.55 -15.12 11.66
CA GLU A 135 0.66 -14.99 13.11
C GLU A 135 1.18 -13.61 13.57
N VAL A 136 1.99 -12.92 12.74
CA VAL A 136 2.53 -11.60 13.12
C VAL A 136 1.45 -10.52 13.19
N LEU A 137 0.29 -10.73 12.54
CA LEU A 137 -0.83 -9.79 12.62
C LEU A 137 -1.52 -9.83 13.99
N LYS A 138 -1.58 -11.01 14.62
CA LYS A 138 -2.09 -11.15 16.00
C LYS A 138 -1.19 -10.42 16.98
N ASP A 139 0.13 -10.60 16.82
CA ASP A 139 1.11 -9.91 17.64
C ASP A 139 1.07 -8.40 17.43
N MET A 140 0.94 -7.93 16.19
CA MET A 140 0.77 -6.52 15.87
C MET A 140 -0.46 -5.93 16.58
N LYS A 141 -1.63 -6.56 16.45
CA LYS A 141 -2.87 -6.06 17.07
C LYS A 141 -2.85 -6.08 18.60
N ARG A 142 -2.10 -7.01 19.20
CA ARG A 142 -1.90 -7.05 20.65
C ARG A 142 -0.91 -5.98 21.13
N THR A 143 0.12 -5.71 20.34
CA THR A 143 1.25 -4.85 20.71
C THR A 143 0.96 -3.37 20.44
N TYR A 144 0.26 -3.08 19.34
CA TYR A 144 0.03 -1.73 18.87
C TYR A 144 -1.45 -1.37 18.93
N ASP A 145 -1.71 -0.25 19.59
CA ASP A 145 -3.04 0.32 19.68
C ASP A 145 -3.35 1.18 18.45
N PHE A 146 -4.46 0.84 17.78
CA PHE A 146 -5.08 1.59 16.68
C PHE A 146 -6.50 2.08 17.02
N TYR A 147 -6.97 1.96 18.27
CA TYR A 147 -8.30 2.36 18.74
C TYR A 147 -8.56 3.88 18.62
N TRP A 148 -7.49 4.68 18.54
CA TRP A 148 -7.59 6.10 18.23
C TRP A 148 -8.03 6.33 16.77
N SER A 149 -7.84 5.34 15.89
CA SER A 149 -8.40 5.32 14.54
C SER A 149 -9.77 4.65 14.54
N ASN A 150 -10.70 5.13 13.71
CA ASN A 150 -12.00 4.48 13.51
C ASN A 150 -11.91 3.26 12.56
N ALA A 151 -10.70 2.76 12.26
CA ALA A 151 -10.47 1.70 11.31
C ALA A 151 -10.64 0.32 11.96
N VAL A 152 -11.39 -0.56 11.29
CA VAL A 152 -11.37 -1.99 11.60
C VAL A 152 -10.12 -2.59 10.94
N VAL A 153 -9.10 -2.87 11.76
CA VAL A 153 -7.87 -3.54 11.30
C VAL A 153 -8.08 -5.06 11.26
N HIS A 154 -8.12 -5.59 10.05
CA HIS A 154 -8.41 -6.99 9.78
C HIS A 154 -7.18 -7.89 9.95
N GLU A 155 -7.41 -9.12 10.39
CA GLU A 155 -6.43 -10.19 10.34
C GLU A 155 -6.65 -11.00 9.07
N ILE A 156 -5.58 -11.22 8.32
CA ILE A 156 -5.54 -12.17 7.21
C ILE A 156 -4.98 -13.48 7.76
N THR A 157 -5.60 -14.60 7.44
CA THR A 157 -5.31 -15.94 7.97
C THR A 157 -4.76 -16.91 6.92
N LYS A 158 -4.96 -16.61 5.62
CA LYS A 158 -4.50 -17.44 4.52
C LYS A 158 -4.34 -16.67 3.21
N GLU A 159 -3.71 -17.29 2.24
CA GLU A 159 -3.63 -16.78 0.87
C GLU A 159 -4.98 -16.91 0.17
N ASN A 160 -5.31 -15.96 -0.71
CA ASN A 160 -6.59 -15.88 -1.42
C ASN A 160 -7.82 -15.79 -0.48
N GLU A 161 -7.65 -15.20 0.70
CA GLU A 161 -8.78 -14.93 1.59
C GLU A 161 -9.70 -13.85 1.01
N SER A 162 -10.99 -14.00 1.29
CA SER A 162 -12.04 -13.09 0.80
C SER A 162 -12.84 -12.55 1.99
N PHE A 163 -13.19 -11.28 1.92
CA PHE A 163 -13.92 -10.56 2.96
C PHE A 163 -15.20 -9.98 2.37
N VAL A 164 -16.29 -10.04 3.15
CA VAL A 164 -17.55 -9.36 2.85
C VAL A 164 -17.66 -8.19 3.83
N LEU A 165 -17.76 -6.98 3.30
CA LEU A 165 -17.72 -5.71 4.03
C LEU A 165 -19.07 -5.00 3.98
#